data_AF-A0A2T2UVG9-F1
#
_entry.id   AF-A0A2T2UVG9-F1
#
_cell.length_a   1.000
_cell.length_b   1.000
_cell.length_c   1.000
_cell.angle_alpha   90.00
_cell.angle_beta   90.00
_cell.angle_gamma   90.00
#
_symmetry.space_group_name_H-M   'P 1'
#
loop_
_entity.id
_entity.type
_entity.pdbx_description
1 polymer ?
#
loop_
_entity_poly.entity_id
_entity_poly.type
_entity_poly.pdbx_seq_one_letter_code
_entity_poly.pdbx_strand_id
1 'polypeptide(L)'
;MYASVSVFRFALLLWALSGVLVGCGGRGTPPEVPSGEFTAYVKGSLSDTLSGTVHHRITDDGALTGLELGPEDGVGLSIDLEPHMPALRTYEVMDDELFGIVRTGQPPGALAFLTLKGAQFESVDGTFEITYVDKKRVGATFRFYLTGGFEGPAAGTRSVEVTGALNAAPE
;
A
#
# COMPACT_ATOMS: atom_id res chain seq x y z
N MET A 1 -4.41 14.02 76.97
CA MET A 1 -4.11 12.64 76.53
C MET A 1 -5.44 12.03 76.08
N TYR A 2 -5.76 11.72 74.82
CA TYR A 2 -5.04 11.65 73.54
C TYR A 2 -6.04 12.01 72.42
N ALA A 3 -5.57 12.78 71.43
CA ALA A 3 -6.16 12.82 70.10
C ALA A 3 -5.58 11.67 69.25
N SER A 4 -6.39 11.00 68.43
CA SER A 4 -5.96 10.19 67.28
C SER A 4 -7.20 9.87 66.43
N VAL A 5 -7.49 10.68 65.40
CA VAL A 5 -7.01 10.49 64.01
C VAL A 5 -7.49 9.12 63.50
N SER A 6 -8.74 9.03 63.05
CA SER A 6 -9.22 9.43 61.72
C SER A 6 -8.56 8.63 60.59
N VAL A 7 -9.29 7.62 60.12
CA VAL A 7 -9.51 7.27 58.71
C VAL A 7 -8.24 7.24 57.84
N PHE A 8 -7.39 6.21 57.98
CA PHE A 8 -6.22 6.07 57.09
C PHE A 8 -5.81 4.60 56.86
N ARG A 9 -6.74 3.67 56.58
CA ARG A 9 -6.35 2.27 56.24
C ARG A 9 -7.16 1.56 55.15
N PHE A 10 -7.88 2.29 54.30
CA PHE A 10 -8.60 1.68 53.15
C PHE A 10 -8.25 2.32 51.79
N ALA A 11 -7.03 2.84 51.64
CA ALA A 11 -6.59 3.52 50.41
C ALA A 11 -5.40 2.83 49.71
N LEU A 12 -5.25 1.50 49.86
CA LEU A 12 -4.07 0.78 49.35
C LEU A 12 -4.37 -0.36 48.36
N LEU A 13 -5.63 -0.53 47.91
CA LEU A 13 -6.02 -1.61 47.00
C LEU A 13 -6.63 -1.16 45.67
N LEU A 14 -6.67 0.15 45.38
CA LEU A 14 -7.28 0.70 44.15
C LEU A 14 -6.27 1.25 43.12
N TRP A 15 -4.97 1.14 43.37
CA TRP A 15 -3.92 1.65 42.49
C TRP A 15 -3.22 0.60 41.61
N ALA A 16 -3.74 -0.63 41.57
CA ALA A 16 -3.19 -1.71 40.73
C ALA A 16 -4.04 -2.02 39.48
N LEU A 17 -5.18 -1.36 39.29
CA LEU A 17 -6.15 -1.70 38.23
C LEU A 17 -6.32 -0.64 37.11
N SER A 18 -5.44 0.37 37.04
CA SER A 18 -5.49 1.41 35.98
C SER A 18 -4.46 1.23 34.85
N GLY A 19 -3.68 0.14 34.85
CA GLY A 19 -2.57 -0.06 33.90
C GLY A 19 -2.90 -0.76 32.58
N VAL A 20 -4.15 -1.20 32.32
CA VAL A 20 -4.44 -2.18 31.25
C VAL A 20 -5.24 -1.59 30.07
N LEU A 21 -5.40 -0.27 29.95
CA LEU A 21 -6.18 0.35 28.87
C LEU A 21 -5.46 1.48 28.12
N VAL A 22 -4.14 1.35 27.90
CA VAL A 22 -3.51 2.06 26.79
C VAL A 22 -3.58 1.15 25.57
N GLY A 23 -4.77 1.08 24.97
CA GLY A 23 -4.89 0.54 23.63
C GLY A 23 -4.01 1.38 22.70
N CYS A 24 -3.06 0.72 22.02
CA CYS A 24 -2.40 1.24 20.82
C CYS A 24 -3.45 1.40 19.71
N GLY A 25 -4.38 2.33 19.89
CA GLY A 25 -5.34 2.75 18.89
C GLY A 25 -4.90 4.09 18.35
N GLY A 26 -3.91 4.07 17.46
CA GLY A 26 -3.58 5.23 16.63
C GLY A 26 -4.75 5.56 15.72
N ARG A 27 -5.78 6.22 16.26
CA ARG A 27 -6.84 6.87 15.48
C ARG A 27 -6.36 8.27 15.12
N GLY A 28 -5.50 8.34 14.11
CA GLY A 28 -5.48 9.51 13.24
C GLY A 28 -6.53 9.29 12.16
N THR A 29 -7.28 10.33 11.80
CA THR A 29 -7.97 10.35 10.51
C THR A 29 -6.91 10.12 9.43
N PRO A 30 -7.10 9.16 8.50
CA PRO A 30 -6.15 8.98 7.41
C PRO A 30 -5.96 10.31 6.70
N PRO A 31 -4.71 10.76 6.46
CA PRO A 31 -4.49 11.99 5.71
C PRO A 31 -5.10 11.83 4.31
N GLU A 32 -5.64 12.92 3.75
CA GLU A 32 -5.88 12.97 2.30
C GLU A 32 -4.56 12.58 1.60
N VAL A 33 -4.63 11.71 0.60
CA VAL A 33 -3.43 11.23 -0.12
C VAL A 33 -3.19 12.17 -1.30
N PRO A 34 -2.23 13.10 -1.24
CA PRO A 34 -1.90 13.99 -2.35
C PRO A 34 -1.41 13.24 -3.59
N SER A 35 -1.47 13.92 -4.74
CA SER A 35 -0.74 13.49 -5.93
C SER A 35 0.76 13.36 -5.62
N GLY A 36 1.34 12.21 -5.94
CA GLY A 36 2.74 11.90 -5.68
C GLY A 36 3.58 11.81 -6.95
N GLU A 37 4.88 11.57 -6.80
CA GLU A 37 5.79 11.24 -7.89
C GLU A 37 6.33 9.82 -7.72
N PHE A 38 6.63 9.14 -8.83
CA PHE A 38 7.19 7.79 -8.82
C PHE A 38 8.44 7.66 -9.69
N THR A 39 9.24 6.64 -9.35
CA THR A 39 10.24 6.06 -10.24
C THR A 39 10.09 4.54 -10.21
N ALA A 40 10.01 3.93 -11.40
CA ALA A 40 9.96 2.48 -11.58
C ALA A 40 11.06 2.02 -12.55
N TYR A 41 11.71 0.92 -12.22
CA TYR A 41 12.75 0.27 -12.99
C TYR A 41 12.23 -1.05 -13.53
N VAL A 42 12.26 -1.21 -14.84
CA VAL A 42 11.88 -2.44 -15.54
C VAL A 42 13.15 -3.21 -15.94
N LYS A 43 13.22 -4.49 -15.60
CA LYS A 43 14.34 -5.39 -15.93
C LYS A 43 13.82 -6.73 -16.46
N GLY A 44 14.65 -7.46 -17.21
CA GLY A 44 14.31 -8.78 -17.74
C GLY A 44 14.34 -8.82 -19.25
N SER A 45 13.25 -9.29 -19.87
CA SER A 45 13.13 -9.43 -21.33
C SER A 45 13.22 -8.09 -22.09
N LEU A 46 13.07 -6.98 -21.35
CA LEU A 46 13.35 -5.62 -21.77
C LEU A 46 13.86 -4.84 -20.55
N SER A 47 14.46 -3.67 -20.78
CA SER A 47 14.89 -2.78 -19.69
C SER A 47 14.46 -1.35 -19.98
N ASP A 48 13.85 -0.71 -18.99
CA ASP A 48 13.33 0.65 -19.08
C ASP A 48 13.31 1.33 -17.70
N THR A 49 13.12 2.64 -17.67
CA THR A 49 12.88 3.42 -16.44
C THR A 49 11.70 4.36 -16.66
N LEU A 50 10.68 4.21 -15.83
CA LEU A 50 9.48 5.05 -15.84
C LEU A 50 9.55 6.05 -14.68
N SER A 51 9.12 7.29 -14.92
CA SER A 51 8.98 8.29 -13.86
C SER A 51 7.89 9.29 -14.23
N GLY A 52 7.23 9.84 -13.22
CA GLY A 52 6.21 10.86 -13.40
C GLY A 52 5.25 10.90 -12.22
N THR A 53 4.04 11.40 -12.47
CA THR A 53 3.01 11.61 -11.47
C THR A 53 2.23 10.33 -11.16
N VAL A 54 1.76 10.23 -9.92
CA VAL A 54 0.89 9.17 -9.41
C VAL A 54 -0.52 9.71 -9.18
N HIS A 55 -1.51 9.04 -9.74
CA HIS A 55 -2.93 9.27 -9.47
C HIS A 55 -3.48 8.13 -8.63
N HIS A 56 -4.29 8.42 -7.62
CA HIS A 56 -4.92 7.41 -6.78
C HIS A 56 -6.39 7.22 -7.14
N ARG A 57 -6.89 6.00 -6.98
CA ARG A 57 -8.33 5.68 -6.98
C ARG A 57 -8.76 5.43 -5.54
N ILE A 58 -9.77 6.17 -5.11
CA ILE A 58 -10.36 6.06 -3.77
C ILE A 58 -11.88 5.92 -3.94
N THR A 59 -12.50 5.04 -3.15
CA THR A 59 -13.95 4.92 -3.02
C THR A 59 -14.56 6.11 -2.27
N ASP A 60 -15.89 6.24 -2.34
CA ASP A 60 -16.65 7.29 -1.64
C ASP A 60 -16.46 7.26 -0.11
N ASP A 61 -16.13 6.09 0.47
CA ASP A 61 -15.86 5.91 1.90
C ASP A 61 -14.38 6.12 2.29
N GLY A 62 -13.52 6.46 1.33
CA GLY A 62 -12.13 6.82 1.57
C GLY A 62 -11.13 5.66 1.49
N ALA A 63 -11.54 4.47 1.05
CA ALA A 63 -10.64 3.34 0.86
C ALA A 63 -9.83 3.50 -0.43
N LEU A 64 -8.52 3.27 -0.35
CA LEU A 64 -7.64 3.22 -1.51
C LEU A 64 -7.89 1.91 -2.28
N THR A 65 -8.15 2.03 -3.57
CA THR A 65 -8.45 0.87 -4.45
C THR A 65 -7.50 0.74 -5.62
N GLY A 66 -6.65 1.73 -5.87
CA GLY A 66 -5.62 1.59 -6.89
C GLY A 66 -4.78 2.83 -7.11
N LEU A 67 -3.76 2.68 -7.94
CA LEU A 67 -2.78 3.70 -8.31
C LEU A 67 -2.52 3.62 -9.82
N GLU A 68 -2.51 4.78 -10.48
CA GLU A 68 -1.99 4.94 -11.84
C GLU A 68 -0.67 5.69 -11.82
N LEU A 69 0.38 5.05 -12.32
CA LEU A 69 1.74 5.59 -12.39
C LEU A 69 2.07 5.85 -13.85
N GLY A 70 1.85 7.09 -14.29
CA GLY A 70 1.99 7.51 -15.69
C GLY A 70 0.69 8.07 -16.27
N PRO A 71 0.70 8.46 -17.56
CA PRO A 71 -0.50 8.95 -18.25
C PRO A 71 -1.52 7.83 -18.53
N GLU A 72 -2.81 8.18 -18.51
CA GLU A 72 -3.96 7.27 -18.71
C GLU A 72 -3.85 6.45 -20.00
N ASP A 73 -3.47 7.07 -21.12
CA ASP A 73 -3.38 6.43 -22.44
C ASP A 73 -1.94 6.19 -22.91
N GLY A 74 -1.02 5.87 -21.99
CA GLY A 74 0.39 5.77 -22.36
C GLY A 74 1.19 4.71 -21.61
N VAL A 75 2.51 4.89 -21.64
CA VAL A 75 3.43 4.01 -20.94
C VAL A 75 3.29 4.27 -19.45
N GLY A 76 2.97 3.23 -18.69
CA GLY A 76 2.66 3.38 -17.27
C GLY A 76 2.48 2.04 -16.56
N LEU A 77 2.28 2.14 -15.25
CA LEU A 77 2.01 1.04 -14.35
C LEU A 77 0.71 1.32 -13.61
N SER A 78 -0.28 0.45 -13.78
CA SER A 78 -1.50 0.45 -12.97
C SER A 78 -1.35 -0.58 -11.85
N ILE A 79 -1.82 -0.24 -10.66
CA ILE A 79 -1.86 -1.14 -9.51
C ILE A 79 -3.28 -1.12 -8.97
N ASP A 80 -3.97 -2.26 -9.02
CA ASP A 80 -5.26 -2.45 -8.33
C ASP A 80 -5.01 -3.00 -6.93
N LEU A 81 -5.78 -2.52 -5.96
CA LEU A 81 -5.65 -2.87 -4.55
C LEU A 81 -7.01 -3.28 -3.99
N GLU A 82 -7.04 -4.34 -3.19
CA GLU A 82 -8.23 -4.66 -2.41
C GLU A 82 -8.57 -3.49 -1.46
N PRO A 83 -9.82 -2.99 -1.44
CA PRO A 83 -10.16 -1.74 -0.79
C PRO A 83 -9.81 -1.70 0.70
N HIS A 84 -8.93 -0.78 1.09
CA HIS A 84 -8.58 -0.52 2.49
C HIS A 84 -8.33 0.97 2.74
N MET A 85 -8.65 1.46 3.95
CA MET A 85 -8.22 2.79 4.37
C MET A 85 -6.69 2.90 4.28
N PRO A 86 -6.15 4.02 3.78
CA PRO A 86 -4.70 4.26 3.72
C PRO A 86 -4.04 4.08 5.08
N ALA A 87 -3.17 3.08 5.18
CA ALA A 87 -2.41 2.75 6.38
C ALA A 87 -1.15 1.97 5.97
N LEU A 88 -0.15 1.91 6.87
CA LEU A 88 1.00 1.04 6.69
C LEU A 88 0.53 -0.40 6.48
N ARG A 89 0.90 -0.96 5.32
CA ARG A 89 0.44 -2.28 4.92
C ARG A 89 1.25 -2.82 3.75
N THR A 90 1.43 -4.13 3.74
CA THR A 90 1.86 -4.90 2.57
C THR A 90 0.64 -5.52 1.90
N TYR A 91 0.57 -5.36 0.59
CA TYR A 91 -0.33 -6.07 -0.31
C TYR A 91 0.49 -7.14 -1.04
N GLU A 92 -0.12 -8.29 -1.28
CA GLU A 92 0.48 -9.39 -2.03
C GLU A 92 -0.17 -9.49 -3.40
N VAL A 93 0.64 -9.65 -4.43
CA VAL A 93 0.13 -9.99 -5.76
C VAL A 93 -0.58 -11.34 -5.68
N MET A 94 -1.71 -11.43 -6.35
CA MET A 94 -2.48 -12.66 -6.43
C MET A 94 -2.92 -12.94 -7.86
N ASP A 95 -3.39 -14.16 -8.03
CA ASP A 95 -4.17 -14.56 -9.18
C ASP A 95 -5.45 -13.71 -9.26
N ASP A 96 -5.83 -13.29 -10.47
CA ASP A 96 -6.98 -12.43 -10.73
C ASP A 96 -8.30 -13.11 -10.30
N GLU A 97 -8.38 -14.44 -10.41
CA GLU A 97 -9.53 -15.24 -9.94
C GLU A 97 -9.71 -15.17 -8.41
N LEU A 98 -8.64 -14.84 -7.68
CA LEU A 98 -8.64 -14.71 -6.22
C LEU A 98 -8.85 -13.27 -5.75
N PHE A 99 -8.79 -12.29 -6.66
CA PHE A 99 -8.87 -10.88 -6.33
C PHE A 99 -10.26 -10.46 -5.84
N GLY A 100 -10.32 -9.85 -4.66
CA GLY A 100 -11.56 -9.44 -4.00
C GLY A 100 -12.27 -10.56 -3.23
N ILE A 101 -11.69 -11.76 -3.17
CA ILE A 101 -12.19 -12.82 -2.29
C ILE A 101 -11.75 -12.51 -0.85
N VAL A 102 -12.71 -12.56 0.09
CA VAL A 102 -12.45 -12.35 1.51
C VAL A 102 -11.54 -13.46 2.05
N ARG A 103 -10.33 -13.10 2.47
CA ARG A 103 -9.32 -14.02 3.02
C ARG A 103 -8.96 -13.58 4.44
N THR A 104 -9.19 -14.47 5.41
CA THR A 104 -8.93 -14.15 6.82
C THR A 104 -7.47 -14.40 7.17
N GLY A 105 -6.79 -13.41 7.78
CA GLY A 105 -5.41 -13.56 8.26
C GLY A 105 -4.35 -13.57 7.15
N GLN A 106 -4.69 -13.09 5.95
CA GLN A 106 -3.76 -12.92 4.85
C GLN A 106 -3.61 -11.43 4.52
N PRO A 107 -2.48 -11.01 3.93
CA PRO A 107 -2.36 -9.68 3.35
C PRO A 107 -3.43 -9.45 2.28
N PRO A 108 -3.94 -8.21 2.14
CA PRO A 108 -4.84 -7.90 1.04
C PRO A 108 -4.14 -8.00 -0.31
N GLY A 109 -4.95 -8.13 -1.33
CA GLY A 109 -4.51 -8.34 -2.70
C GLY A 109 -4.10 -7.09 -3.43
N ALA A 110 -3.13 -7.29 -4.33
CA ALA A 110 -2.82 -6.38 -5.41
C ALA A 110 -2.85 -7.12 -6.76
N LEU A 111 -3.18 -6.39 -7.81
CA LEU A 111 -2.84 -6.74 -9.20
C LEU A 111 -2.03 -5.58 -9.77
N ALA A 112 -1.10 -5.87 -10.66
CA ALA A 112 -0.34 -4.82 -11.34
C ALA A 112 -0.24 -5.08 -12.84
N PHE A 113 -0.45 -4.02 -13.61
CA PHE A 113 -0.47 -4.04 -15.07
C PHE A 113 0.54 -3.04 -15.61
N LEU A 114 1.48 -3.50 -16.41
CA LEU A 114 2.48 -2.66 -17.06
C LEU A 114 2.14 -2.52 -18.54
N THR A 115 1.94 -1.27 -18.97
CA THR A 115 1.80 -0.93 -20.39
C THR A 115 3.08 -0.25 -20.87
N LEU A 116 3.66 -0.80 -21.93
CA LEU A 116 4.79 -0.22 -22.66
C LEU A 116 4.38 0.01 -24.12
N LYS A 117 5.24 0.67 -24.91
CA LYS A 117 4.96 0.89 -26.34
C LYS A 117 4.80 -0.45 -27.07
N GLY A 118 3.55 -0.84 -27.35
CA GLY A 118 3.19 -2.07 -28.05
C GLY A 118 3.37 -3.34 -27.23
N ALA A 119 3.38 -3.26 -25.89
CA ALA A 119 3.43 -4.44 -25.02
C ALA A 119 2.65 -4.24 -23.74
N GLN A 120 2.06 -5.32 -23.24
CA GLN A 120 1.31 -5.35 -21.98
C GLN A 120 1.75 -6.54 -21.14
N PHE A 121 1.81 -6.33 -19.83
CA PHE A 121 2.20 -7.36 -18.86
C PHE A 121 1.30 -7.28 -17.63
N GLU A 122 1.06 -8.44 -17.03
CA GLU A 122 0.26 -8.62 -15.83
C GLU A 122 1.08 -9.32 -14.75
N SER A 123 0.90 -8.89 -13.51
CA SER A 123 1.61 -9.42 -12.35
C SER A 123 1.21 -10.85 -12.05
N VAL A 124 2.19 -11.71 -11.78
CA VAL A 124 1.99 -13.10 -11.35
C VAL A 124 2.51 -13.35 -9.93
N ASP A 125 3.38 -12.47 -9.44
CA ASP A 125 3.93 -12.49 -8.09
C ASP A 125 4.47 -11.11 -7.74
N GLY A 126 4.64 -10.82 -6.45
CA GLY A 126 5.18 -9.56 -5.96
C GLY A 126 4.46 -8.99 -4.76
N THR A 127 4.90 -7.79 -4.39
CA THR A 127 4.37 -7.05 -3.23
C THR A 127 4.31 -5.56 -3.50
N PHE A 128 3.34 -4.92 -2.88
CA PHE A 128 3.20 -3.47 -2.80
C PHE A 128 3.12 -3.08 -1.32
N GLU A 129 4.04 -2.27 -0.83
CA GLU A 129 4.13 -1.89 0.58
C GLU A 129 3.96 -0.38 0.74
N ILE A 130 2.89 0.03 1.44
CA ILE A 130 2.70 1.41 1.88
C ILE A 130 3.58 1.65 3.09
N THR A 131 4.46 2.65 2.99
CA THR A 131 5.46 3.03 4.00
C THR A 131 5.31 4.49 4.42
N TYR A 132 6.06 4.91 5.44
CA TYR A 132 6.25 6.34 5.75
C TYR A 132 7.62 6.78 5.28
N VAL A 133 7.67 7.88 4.53
CA VAL A 133 8.92 8.57 4.19
C VAL A 133 9.35 9.45 5.36
N ASP A 134 8.39 10.04 6.07
CA ASP A 134 8.57 10.67 7.38
C ASP A 134 7.23 10.83 8.13
N LYS A 135 7.21 11.63 9.21
CA LYS A 135 6.02 11.87 10.05
C LYS A 135 4.82 12.48 9.31
N LYS A 136 5.00 12.98 8.09
CA LYS A 136 3.97 13.67 7.30
C LYS A 136 3.87 13.19 5.85
N ARG A 137 4.82 12.37 5.39
CA ARG A 137 4.89 11.86 4.02
C ARG A 137 4.63 10.36 3.96
N VAL A 138 3.65 9.99 3.15
CA VAL A 138 3.38 8.59 2.81
C VAL A 138 4.20 8.24 1.57
N GLY A 139 4.84 7.08 1.60
CA GLY A 139 5.52 6.49 0.46
C GLY A 139 4.98 5.10 0.18
N ALA A 140 5.43 4.51 -0.91
CA ALA A 140 5.28 3.08 -1.10
C ALA A 140 6.46 2.53 -1.88
N THR A 141 6.74 1.24 -1.68
CA THR A 141 7.70 0.48 -2.48
C THR A 141 6.99 -0.69 -3.11
N PHE A 142 7.42 -1.07 -4.31
CA PHE A 142 6.85 -2.23 -4.98
C PHE A 142 7.90 -3.04 -5.71
N ARG A 143 7.58 -4.31 -5.82
CA ARG A 143 8.32 -5.30 -6.61
C ARG A 143 7.31 -6.25 -7.21
N PHE A 144 7.22 -6.26 -8.54
CA PHE A 144 6.30 -7.10 -9.28
C PHE A 144 7.07 -7.94 -10.29
N TYR A 145 6.72 -9.22 -10.37
CA TYR A 145 7.08 -10.08 -11.48
C TYR A 145 5.88 -10.14 -12.41
N LEU A 146 6.07 -9.73 -13.66
CA LEU A 146 5.00 -9.69 -14.63
C LEU A 146 5.30 -10.57 -15.82
N THR A 147 4.24 -11.15 -16.40
CA THR A 147 4.30 -11.90 -17.65
C THR A 147 3.38 -11.27 -18.68
N GLY A 148 3.74 -11.36 -19.95
CA GLY A 148 3.01 -10.66 -21.01
C GLY A 148 3.70 -10.77 -22.36
N GLY A 149 3.46 -9.81 -23.24
CA GLY A 149 4.00 -9.87 -24.59
C GLY A 149 3.82 -8.60 -25.39
N PHE A 150 4.44 -8.60 -26.58
CA PHE A 150 4.25 -7.54 -27.58
C PHE A 150 3.05 -7.86 -28.44
N GLU A 151 2.32 -6.82 -28.83
CA GLU A 151 1.34 -6.91 -29.90
C GLU A 151 2.08 -7.08 -31.25
N GLY A 152 1.66 -8.07 -32.05
CA GLY A 152 2.17 -8.28 -33.41
C GLY A 152 2.91 -9.61 -33.66
N PRO A 153 3.54 -9.76 -34.84
CA PRO A 153 4.00 -11.06 -35.37
C PRO A 153 5.20 -11.69 -34.63
N ALA A 154 5.84 -10.95 -33.71
CA ALA A 154 6.85 -11.47 -32.79
C ALA A 154 6.26 -11.80 -31.40
N ALA A 155 4.96 -12.13 -31.36
CA ALA A 155 4.23 -12.52 -30.16
C ALA A 155 4.88 -13.77 -29.53
N GLY A 156 5.43 -13.58 -28.34
CA GLY A 156 5.90 -14.64 -27.47
C GLY A 156 5.78 -14.15 -26.04
N THR A 157 5.51 -15.08 -25.11
CA THR A 157 5.44 -14.76 -23.69
C THR A 157 6.80 -14.30 -23.19
N ARG A 158 6.81 -13.18 -22.49
CA ARG A 158 7.98 -12.54 -21.91
C ARG A 158 7.73 -12.27 -20.44
N SER A 159 8.80 -12.20 -19.69
CA SER A 159 8.76 -11.89 -18.27
C SER A 159 9.64 -10.68 -17.97
N VAL A 160 9.14 -9.83 -17.07
CA VAL A 160 9.83 -8.65 -16.57
C VAL A 160 9.69 -8.56 -15.06
N GLU A 161 10.68 -7.97 -14.43
CA GLU A 161 10.63 -7.56 -13.03
C GLU A 161 10.54 -6.03 -13.00
N VAL A 162 9.57 -5.51 -12.27
CA VAL A 162 9.37 -4.08 -12.08
C VAL A 162 9.57 -3.76 -10.60
N THR A 163 10.48 -2.86 -10.30
CA THR A 163 10.75 -2.39 -8.93
C THR A 163 10.65 -0.89 -8.88
N GLY A 164 10.13 -0.33 -7.79
CA GLY A 164 10.04 1.11 -7.70
C GLY A 164 9.63 1.61 -6.34
N ALA A 165 9.57 2.93 -6.27
CA ALA A 165 9.09 3.65 -5.12
C ALA A 165 8.24 4.84 -5.56
N LEU A 166 7.25 5.18 -4.75
CA LEU A 166 6.45 6.39 -4.86
C LEU A 166 6.57 7.21 -3.58
N ASN A 167 6.48 8.52 -3.74
CA ASN A 167 6.46 9.47 -2.63
C ASN A 167 5.32 10.46 -2.85
N ALA A 168 4.37 10.50 -1.93
CA ALA A 168 3.36 11.55 -1.86
C ALA A 168 3.79 12.60 -0.82
N ALA A 169 4.01 13.84 -1.27
CA ALA A 169 4.27 14.95 -0.37
C ALA A 169 2.93 15.52 0.13
N PRO A 170 2.74 15.78 1.44
CA PRO A 170 1.53 16.44 1.94
C PRO A 170 1.28 17.74 1.17
N GLU A 171 0.03 18.02 0.81
CA GLU A 171 -0.37 19.34 0.28
C GLU A 171 -0.11 20.45 1.32
#